data_AF-A0A9N9R7B7-F1
#
_entry.id   AF-A0A9N9R7B7-F1
#
_cell.length_a   1.000
_cell.length_b   1.000
_cell.length_c   1.000
_cell.angle_alpha   90.00
_cell.angle_beta   90.00
_cell.angle_gamma   90.00
#
_symmetry.space_group_name_H-M   'P 1'
#
loop_
_entity.id
_entity.type
_entity.pdbx_description
1 polymer ?
#
loop_
_entity_poly.entity_id
_entity_poly.type
_entity_poly.pdbx_seq_one_letter_code
_entity_poly.pdbx_strand_id
1 'polypeptide(L)'
;MALTCDCPMSQPGPTLASTCGGGAFMLFMGLLEVFLRSQCDLEDPCGRTQFRQHMDSVYDFIVIGGGSAGSVVASRLSEVPHWKVLLVEAGFDEPTGAQVPSMFLNFIGSSIDWGYSTEPEPAACLGEKDRKCYWPRGKVLGGTSVMNGMMYMRGSRKDYDSWAAAGIEGWSYDEVLPFFLKSEDNKQVDKMDRGYHGTGGPLTVSQFPYHPPLSYSLIKAAEELGYPAGELRDLNGEHHTGFAIAQTTNRNGSRLSVARAFLRPARDRPNLHVMLNTTATRILIDETTKQAYAVEVRNSRGETETIFANNEIVLRSNEGIIQYFIGKYIGLISLIFNLIFNNIIFEPKIIKCRPITKIRLDNFKNNIDEKLIEMVW
;
A
#
# COMPACT_ATOMS: atom_id res chain seq x y z
N MET A 1 50.63 26.76 7.77
CA MET A 1 51.41 25.92 8.70
C MET A 1 50.45 24.98 9.39
N ALA A 2 50.44 23.71 9.02
CA ALA A 2 49.81 22.67 9.83
C ALA A 2 50.76 22.36 10.99
N LEU A 3 50.26 22.35 12.22
CA LEU A 3 51.03 21.94 13.39
C LEU A 3 51.31 20.44 13.28
N THR A 4 52.58 20.08 13.08
CA THR A 4 53.07 18.70 13.19
C THR A 4 53.57 18.47 14.61
N CYS A 5 53.13 17.38 15.23
CA CYS A 5 53.57 16.96 16.55
C CYS A 5 54.75 15.98 16.42
N ASP A 6 55.97 16.43 16.71
CA ASP A 6 57.22 15.65 16.59
C ASP A 6 57.64 14.91 17.88
N CYS A 7 56.69 14.28 18.58
CA CYS A 7 57.00 13.44 19.74
C CYS A 7 56.58 11.97 19.51
N PRO A 8 57.35 10.97 19.99
CA PRO A 8 56.95 9.58 19.87
C PRO A 8 55.72 9.31 20.73
N MET A 9 54.61 8.93 20.08
CA MET A 9 53.36 8.62 20.76
C MET A 9 53.48 7.30 21.54
N SER A 10 53.58 7.38 22.86
CA SER A 10 53.34 6.23 23.73
C SER A 10 51.84 6.05 23.95
N GLN A 11 51.31 4.84 23.68
CA GLN A 11 49.89 4.49 23.85
C GLN A 11 49.37 4.84 25.26
N PRO A 12 48.53 5.87 25.44
CA PRO A 12 47.91 6.15 26.72
C PRO A 12 46.55 5.46 26.73
N GLY A 13 46.52 4.22 27.21
CA GLY A 13 45.28 3.51 27.54
C GLY A 13 44.41 3.09 26.33
N PRO A 14 43.19 2.58 26.61
CA PRO A 14 42.33 2.01 25.58
C PRO A 14 41.85 3.07 24.57
N THR A 15 41.85 2.72 23.29
CA THR A 15 41.22 3.49 22.20
C THR A 15 39.72 3.75 22.44
N LEU A 16 39.15 4.79 21.81
CA LEU A 16 37.69 5.05 21.86
C LEU A 16 36.87 3.85 21.36
N ALA A 17 37.40 3.07 20.42
CA ALA A 17 36.75 1.85 19.95
C ALA A 17 36.74 0.74 21.02
N SER A 18 37.80 0.64 21.84
CA SER A 18 37.88 -0.33 22.94
C SER A 18 37.10 0.05 24.20
N THR A 19 36.49 1.24 24.24
CA THR A 19 35.56 1.64 25.31
C THR A 19 34.08 1.46 24.94
N CYS A 20 33.77 1.13 23.67
CA CYS A 20 32.40 0.94 23.20
C CYS A 20 32.17 -0.47 22.63
N GLY A 21 32.06 -1.46 23.52
CA GLY A 21 31.38 -2.72 23.19
C GLY A 21 29.86 -2.49 23.09
N GLY A 22 29.25 -2.85 21.96
CA GLY A 22 27.80 -2.72 21.74
C GLY A 22 27.31 -1.37 21.17
N GLY A 23 28.20 -0.40 20.91
CA GLY A 23 27.84 0.94 20.43
C GLY A 23 28.11 1.24 18.95
N ALA A 24 29.02 0.52 18.29
CA ALA A 24 29.43 0.86 16.91
C ALA A 24 28.30 0.68 15.88
N PHE A 25 27.49 -0.38 16.01
CA PHE A 25 26.32 -0.60 15.15
C PHE A 25 25.26 0.48 15.37
N MET A 26 24.92 0.80 16.62
CA MET A 26 23.94 1.84 16.93
C MET A 26 24.41 3.22 16.48
N LEU A 27 25.71 3.51 16.63
CA LEU A 27 26.33 4.74 16.12
C LEU A 27 26.25 4.78 14.59
N PHE A 28 26.61 3.70 13.91
CA PHE A 28 26.51 3.61 12.45
C PHE A 28 25.07 3.79 11.98
N MET A 29 24.10 3.09 12.59
CA MET A 29 22.68 3.22 12.25
C MET A 29 22.15 4.62 12.54
N GLY A 30 22.60 5.27 13.62
CA GLY A 30 22.27 6.65 13.93
C GLY A 30 22.84 7.64 12.90
N LEU A 31 24.10 7.47 12.49
CA LEU A 31 24.73 8.27 11.44
C LEU A 31 24.06 8.04 10.08
N LEU A 32 23.71 6.79 9.77
CA LEU A 32 22.98 6.43 8.56
C LEU A 32 21.60 7.09 8.54
N GLU A 33 20.87 7.08 9.66
CA GLU A 33 19.58 7.77 9.76
C GLU A 33 19.73 9.28 9.53
N VAL A 34 20.72 9.93 10.15
CA VAL A 34 21.01 11.35 9.92
C VAL A 34 21.33 11.60 8.45
N PHE A 35 22.14 10.73 7.83
CA PHE A 35 22.46 10.82 6.41
C PHE A 35 21.20 10.69 5.55
N LEU A 36 20.37 9.67 5.76
CA LEU A 36 19.14 9.45 5.00
C LEU A 36 18.17 10.64 5.13
N ARG A 37 17.99 11.19 6.33
CA ARG A 37 17.14 12.36 6.57
C ARG A 37 17.70 13.65 5.94
N SER A 38 19.01 13.73 5.74
CA SER A 38 19.63 14.88 5.05
C SER A 38 19.41 14.85 3.53
N GLN A 39 19.04 13.70 2.96
CA GLN A 39 18.75 13.57 1.54
C GLN A 39 17.30 14.04 1.27
N CYS A 40 17.15 15.21 0.64
CA CYS A 40 15.84 15.83 0.40
C CYS A 40 14.92 14.98 -0.49
N ASP A 41 15.48 14.18 -1.39
CA ASP A 41 14.74 13.27 -2.27
C ASP A 41 14.21 12.04 -1.53
N LEU A 42 14.79 11.65 -0.39
CA LEU A 42 14.30 10.59 0.48
C LEU A 42 13.35 11.13 1.54
N GLU A 43 13.82 12.09 2.34
CA GLU A 43 13.03 12.68 3.43
C GLU A 43 11.80 13.42 2.91
N ASP A 44 11.99 14.19 1.83
CA ASP A 44 10.97 15.03 1.20
C ASP A 44 10.14 15.83 2.23
N PRO A 45 10.81 16.62 3.09
CA PRO A 45 10.16 17.19 4.28
C PRO A 45 9.06 18.19 3.90
N CYS A 46 9.23 18.91 2.79
CA CYS A 46 8.24 19.85 2.28
C CYS A 46 7.06 19.16 1.57
N GLY A 47 7.25 17.92 1.12
CA GLY A 47 6.24 17.12 0.43
C GLY A 47 5.37 16.28 1.37
N ARG A 48 5.75 16.12 2.65
CA ARG A 48 4.95 15.36 3.61
C ARG A 48 3.56 15.96 3.81
N THR A 49 2.58 15.09 4.08
CA THR A 49 1.21 15.52 4.35
C THR A 49 1.14 16.37 5.61
N GLN A 50 0.42 17.49 5.54
CA GLN A 50 0.27 18.35 6.71
C GLN A 50 -0.78 17.77 7.67
N PHE A 51 -0.44 17.70 8.95
CA PHE A 51 -1.34 17.24 10.00
C PHE A 51 -1.98 18.43 10.69
N ARG A 52 -3.31 18.46 10.73
CA ARG A 52 -4.04 19.42 11.55
C ARG A 52 -4.16 18.89 12.97
N GLN A 53 -3.96 19.79 13.95
CA GLN A 53 -4.14 19.44 15.37
C GLN A 53 -5.61 19.32 15.78
N HIS A 54 -6.50 20.03 15.07
CA HIS A 54 -7.94 20.03 15.33
C HIS A 54 -8.66 19.64 14.04
N MET A 55 -9.49 18.61 14.13
CA MET A 55 -10.34 18.16 13.04
C MET A 55 -11.71 18.83 13.15
N ASP A 56 -12.37 19.03 12.02
CA ASP A 56 -13.78 19.41 12.00
C ASP A 56 -14.63 18.25 12.59
N SER A 57 -15.78 18.57 13.19
CA SER A 57 -16.70 17.53 13.69
C SER A 57 -17.50 16.85 12.57
N VAL A 58 -17.54 17.45 11.38
CA VAL A 58 -18.34 16.99 10.24
C VAL A 58 -17.54 17.10 8.94
N TYR A 59 -17.59 16.04 8.13
CA TYR A 59 -17.00 15.95 6.79
C TYR A 59 -18.01 15.48 5.76
N ASP A 60 -17.74 15.68 4.48
CA ASP A 60 -18.56 15.09 3.43
C ASP A 60 -18.21 13.62 3.24
N PHE A 61 -16.92 13.30 3.29
CA PHE A 61 -16.41 11.93 3.19
C PHE A 61 -15.43 11.62 4.31
N ILE A 62 -15.57 10.44 4.91
CA ILE A 62 -14.58 9.89 5.83
C ILE A 62 -14.01 8.62 5.22
N VAL A 63 -12.71 8.63 4.93
CA VAL A 63 -11.95 7.47 4.46
C VAL A 63 -11.23 6.85 5.66
N ILE A 64 -11.57 5.60 5.98
CA ILE A 64 -10.96 4.86 7.07
C ILE A 64 -9.84 3.99 6.53
N GLY A 65 -8.62 4.25 6.97
CA GLY A 65 -7.38 3.58 6.59
C GLY A 65 -6.63 4.33 5.48
N GLY A 66 -5.47 4.86 5.82
CA GLY A 66 -4.51 5.52 4.93
C GLY A 66 -3.64 4.56 4.13
N GLY A 67 -4.09 3.33 3.89
CA GLY A 67 -3.37 2.34 3.08
C GLY A 67 -3.34 2.67 1.59
N SER A 68 -2.93 1.72 0.74
CA SER A 68 -2.87 1.89 -0.71
C SER A 68 -4.20 2.42 -1.29
N ALA A 69 -5.29 1.70 -1.04
CA ALA A 69 -6.63 2.05 -1.49
C ALA A 69 -7.10 3.42 -0.94
N GLY A 70 -7.06 3.60 0.38
CA GLY A 70 -7.59 4.80 1.03
C GLY A 70 -6.82 6.08 0.69
N SER A 71 -5.50 5.97 0.48
CA SER A 71 -4.68 7.10 0.01
C SER A 71 -5.13 7.60 -1.37
N VAL A 72 -5.43 6.69 -2.29
CA VAL A 72 -5.94 7.03 -3.63
C VAL A 72 -7.31 7.68 -3.53
N VAL A 73 -8.23 7.06 -2.78
CA VAL A 73 -9.60 7.55 -2.61
C VAL A 73 -9.61 8.96 -2.03
N ALA A 74 -8.91 9.19 -0.92
CA ALA A 74 -8.89 10.49 -0.27
C ALA A 74 -8.29 11.57 -1.18
N SER A 75 -7.24 11.22 -1.92
CA SER A 75 -6.65 12.11 -2.93
C SER A 75 -7.65 12.44 -4.04
N ARG A 76 -8.37 11.46 -4.61
CA ARG A 76 -9.33 11.71 -5.69
C ARG A 76 -10.57 12.47 -5.23
N LEU A 77 -11.15 12.12 -4.08
CA LEU A 77 -12.28 12.85 -3.51
C LEU A 77 -11.94 14.33 -3.28
N SER A 78 -10.73 14.60 -2.78
CA SER A 78 -10.31 15.98 -2.51
C SER A 78 -10.02 16.81 -3.77
N GLU A 79 -10.00 16.23 -4.97
CA GLU A 79 -9.91 17.00 -6.23
C GLU A 79 -11.14 17.90 -6.43
N VAL A 80 -12.27 17.57 -5.79
CA VAL A 80 -13.48 18.39 -5.79
C VAL A 80 -13.42 19.39 -4.63
N PRO A 81 -13.24 20.71 -4.89
CA PRO A 81 -12.87 21.67 -3.84
C PRO A 81 -13.93 21.91 -2.75
N HIS A 82 -15.20 21.59 -3.04
CA HIS A 82 -16.31 21.79 -2.11
C HIS A 82 -16.58 20.56 -1.23
N TRP A 83 -15.92 19.43 -1.47
CA TRP A 83 -16.00 18.26 -0.59
C TRP A 83 -14.91 18.31 0.46
N LYS A 84 -15.30 18.27 1.73
CA LYS A 84 -14.39 18.05 2.85
C LYS A 84 -14.15 16.56 3.06
N VAL A 85 -12.89 16.15 2.99
CA VAL A 85 -12.47 14.75 3.08
C VAL A 85 -11.58 14.56 4.29
N LEU A 86 -11.95 13.63 5.17
CA LEU A 86 -11.11 13.18 6.27
C LEU A 86 -10.53 11.80 5.94
N LEU A 87 -9.21 11.64 6.05
CA LEU A 87 -8.54 10.35 6.05
C LEU A 87 -8.09 10.00 7.47
N VAL A 88 -8.51 8.85 7.99
CA VAL A 88 -8.14 8.37 9.33
C VAL A 88 -7.17 7.19 9.20
N GLU A 89 -5.97 7.31 9.77
CA GLU A 89 -4.95 6.26 9.76
C GLU A 89 -4.48 5.92 11.18
N ALA A 90 -4.42 4.62 11.48
CA ALA A 90 -4.04 4.11 12.79
C ALA A 90 -2.54 4.24 13.07
N GLY A 91 -1.73 4.25 12.02
CA GLY A 91 -0.28 4.36 12.06
C GLY A 91 0.25 5.79 12.02
N PHE A 92 1.58 5.86 12.04
CA PHE A 92 2.36 7.08 11.91
C PHE A 92 2.48 7.51 10.44
N ASP A 93 3.13 8.65 10.23
CA ASP A 93 3.63 9.00 8.91
C ASP A 93 4.77 8.04 8.50
N GLU A 94 5.01 7.95 7.19
CA GLU A 94 6.02 7.08 6.62
C GLU A 94 7.44 7.44 7.13
N PRO A 95 8.20 6.48 7.68
CA PRO A 95 9.57 6.73 8.09
C PRO A 95 10.50 6.83 6.88
N THR A 96 11.53 7.67 6.99
CA THR A 96 12.48 7.93 5.89
C THR A 96 13.24 6.69 5.46
N GLY A 97 13.62 5.84 6.42
CA GLY A 97 14.27 4.56 6.12
C GLY A 97 13.41 3.63 5.24
N ALA A 98 12.08 3.75 5.25
CA ALA A 98 11.22 2.93 4.39
C ALA A 98 11.35 3.30 2.90
N GLN A 99 11.86 4.50 2.61
CA GLN A 99 12.15 4.93 1.24
C GLN A 99 13.30 4.15 0.60
N VAL A 100 14.11 3.46 1.41
CA VAL A 100 15.23 2.63 0.96
C VAL A 100 14.72 1.20 0.72
N PRO A 101 14.64 0.73 -0.54
CA PRO A 101 14.10 -0.58 -0.91
C PRO A 101 14.56 -1.75 -0.03
N SER A 102 15.87 -1.86 0.19
CA SER A 102 16.49 -2.97 0.93
C SER A 102 16.18 -2.99 2.42
N MET A 103 15.69 -1.89 2.99
CA MET A 103 15.36 -1.79 4.41
C MET A 103 13.97 -2.32 4.76
N PHE A 104 13.16 -2.77 3.79
CA PHE A 104 11.78 -3.20 4.06
C PHE A 104 11.69 -4.31 5.14
N LEU A 105 12.65 -5.24 5.16
CA LEU A 105 12.73 -6.31 6.18
C LEU A 105 12.90 -5.76 7.60
N ASN A 106 13.52 -4.59 7.78
CA ASN A 106 13.72 -3.98 9.09
C ASN A 106 12.40 -3.46 9.69
N PHE A 107 11.37 -3.26 8.86
CA PHE A 107 10.08 -2.76 9.30
C PHE A 107 9.07 -3.87 9.60
N ILE A 108 9.33 -5.10 9.14
CA ILE A 108 8.56 -6.29 9.50
C ILE A 108 8.75 -6.53 11.01
N GLY A 109 7.64 -6.63 11.76
CA GLY A 109 7.68 -6.75 13.23
C GLY A 109 7.98 -5.46 14.00
N SER A 110 8.10 -4.32 13.30
CA SER A 110 8.31 -3.01 13.93
C SER A 110 7.00 -2.34 14.36
N SER A 111 7.07 -1.12 14.89
CA SER A 111 5.88 -0.33 15.27
C SER A 111 4.98 0.09 14.11
N ILE A 112 5.48 0.02 12.86
CA ILE A 112 4.70 0.28 11.65
C ILE A 112 4.16 -1.00 11.00
N ASP A 113 4.29 -2.13 11.67
CA ASP A 113 3.66 -3.40 11.29
C ASP A 113 2.51 -3.69 12.26
N TRP A 114 1.36 -4.10 11.72
CA TRP A 114 0.26 -4.63 12.52
C TRP A 114 0.63 -5.92 13.22
N GLY A 115 1.56 -6.70 12.64
CA GLY A 115 2.08 -7.93 13.20
C GLY A 115 1.01 -8.99 13.44
N TYR A 116 0.10 -9.15 12.48
CA TYR A 116 -0.92 -10.19 12.57
C TYR A 116 -0.29 -11.58 12.51
N SER A 117 -0.97 -12.54 13.12
CA SER A 117 -0.65 -13.96 13.01
C SER A 117 -1.90 -14.71 12.60
N THR A 118 -1.73 -15.72 11.75
CA THR A 118 -2.85 -16.58 11.36
C THR A 118 -3.29 -17.46 12.55
N GLU A 119 -4.48 -18.04 12.43
CA GLU A 119 -4.80 -19.23 13.19
C GLU A 119 -3.87 -20.40 12.80
N PRO A 120 -3.69 -21.42 13.66
CA PRO A 120 -2.88 -22.58 13.34
C PRO A 120 -3.40 -23.31 12.10
N GLU A 121 -2.52 -23.58 11.13
CA GLU A 121 -2.88 -24.28 9.89
C GLU A 121 -2.11 -25.62 9.78
N PRO A 122 -2.80 -26.78 9.80
CA PRO A 122 -2.15 -28.07 9.69
C PRO A 122 -1.29 -28.29 8.45
N ALA A 123 -1.55 -27.61 7.33
CA ALA A 123 -0.85 -27.78 6.06
C ALA A 123 0.16 -26.65 5.72
N ALA A 124 0.30 -25.63 6.55
CA ALA A 124 1.16 -24.47 6.29
C ALA A 124 1.99 -24.10 7.51
N CYS A 125 3.05 -23.32 7.30
CA CYS A 125 3.92 -22.80 8.38
C CYS A 125 4.39 -23.89 9.36
N LEU A 126 4.70 -25.08 8.82
CA LEU A 126 5.09 -26.27 9.60
C LEU A 126 6.39 -26.08 10.39
N GLY A 127 7.24 -25.14 9.97
CA GLY A 127 8.46 -24.74 10.67
C GLY A 127 8.27 -23.62 11.71
N GLU A 128 7.08 -23.01 11.77
CA GLU A 128 6.78 -21.92 12.69
C GLU A 128 6.20 -22.43 14.01
N LYS A 129 6.41 -21.62 15.06
CA LYS A 129 5.84 -21.91 16.38
C LYS A 129 4.32 -21.97 16.29
N ASP A 130 3.73 -23.00 16.91
CA ASP A 130 2.29 -23.23 16.94
C ASP A 130 1.62 -23.35 15.55
N ARG A 131 2.41 -23.57 14.48
CA ARG A 131 1.95 -23.61 13.07
C ARG A 131 1.18 -22.37 12.65
N LYS A 132 1.56 -21.20 13.20
CA LYS A 132 0.99 -19.91 12.86
C LYS A 132 1.91 -19.17 11.90
N CYS A 133 1.36 -18.67 10.80
CA CYS A 133 2.09 -17.83 9.88
C CYS A 133 2.11 -16.40 10.39
N TYR A 134 3.28 -15.76 10.36
CA TYR A 134 3.37 -14.32 10.53
C TYR A 134 2.83 -13.62 9.28
N TRP A 135 1.97 -12.62 9.47
CA TRP A 135 1.23 -11.96 8.40
C TRP A 135 1.38 -10.43 8.49
N PRO A 136 2.53 -9.90 8.04
CA PRO A 136 2.85 -8.49 8.19
C PRO A 136 1.91 -7.61 7.37
N ARG A 137 1.45 -6.51 7.97
CA ARG A 137 0.59 -5.53 7.31
C ARG A 137 1.00 -4.13 7.75
N GLY A 138 1.12 -3.18 6.81
CA GLY A 138 1.55 -1.83 7.15
C GLY A 138 0.53 -1.10 8.02
N LYS A 139 0.97 -0.63 9.19
CA LYS A 139 0.30 0.30 10.11
C LYS A 139 1.00 1.66 10.03
N VAL A 140 0.82 2.33 8.90
CA VAL A 140 1.53 3.55 8.52
C VAL A 140 0.77 4.22 7.38
N LEU A 141 0.89 5.55 7.24
CA LEU A 141 0.36 6.25 6.08
C LEU A 141 1.01 5.71 4.78
N GLY A 142 0.19 5.24 3.85
CA GLY A 142 0.59 4.46 2.67
C GLY A 142 0.40 2.94 2.85
N GLY A 143 0.17 2.48 4.08
CA GLY A 143 -0.10 1.09 4.44
C GLY A 143 1.03 0.14 4.01
N THR A 144 0.65 -1.05 3.55
CA THR A 144 1.62 -2.10 3.17
C THR A 144 2.54 -1.68 2.01
N SER A 145 2.18 -0.68 1.19
CA SER A 145 3.07 -0.18 0.13
C SER A 145 4.41 0.37 0.66
N VAL A 146 4.44 0.82 1.91
CA VAL A 146 5.63 1.32 2.61
C VAL A 146 6.65 0.21 2.89
N MET A 147 6.18 -1.05 3.00
CA MET A 147 7.00 -2.18 3.43
C MET A 147 6.89 -3.42 2.52
N ASN A 148 6.30 -3.30 1.33
CA ASN A 148 6.18 -4.39 0.35
C ASN A 148 7.46 -4.57 -0.49
N GLY A 149 7.47 -5.57 -1.36
CA GLY A 149 8.56 -5.84 -2.31
C GLY A 149 8.62 -4.94 -3.55
N MET A 150 7.72 -3.95 -3.68
CA MET A 150 7.61 -2.96 -4.77
C MET A 150 7.36 -3.49 -6.18
N MET A 151 7.31 -4.81 -6.40
CA MET A 151 7.01 -5.37 -7.71
C MET A 151 5.68 -4.82 -8.24
N TYR A 152 5.70 -4.27 -9.46
CA TYR A 152 4.52 -3.75 -10.13
C TYR A 152 4.02 -4.77 -11.15
N MET A 153 2.99 -5.51 -10.77
CA MET A 153 2.32 -6.53 -11.57
C MET A 153 0.82 -6.36 -11.44
N ARG A 154 0.09 -6.54 -12.53
CA ARG A 154 -1.38 -6.48 -12.58
C ARG A 154 -1.98 -7.88 -12.52
N GLY A 155 -3.28 -7.96 -12.28
CA GLY A 155 -4.02 -9.21 -12.51
C GLY A 155 -4.07 -9.56 -14.00
N SER A 156 -4.32 -10.83 -14.31
CA SER A 156 -4.46 -11.26 -15.69
C SER A 156 -5.81 -10.81 -16.25
N ARG A 157 -5.91 -10.60 -17.57
CA ARG A 157 -7.19 -10.32 -18.24
C ARG A 157 -8.29 -11.30 -17.85
N LYS A 158 -7.93 -12.57 -17.74
CA LYS A 158 -8.86 -13.64 -17.38
C LYS A 158 -9.49 -13.41 -16.01
N ASP A 159 -8.77 -12.87 -15.04
CA ASP A 159 -9.28 -12.65 -13.68
C ASP A 159 -10.41 -11.61 -13.69
N TYR A 160 -10.16 -10.46 -14.31
CA TYR A 160 -11.13 -9.37 -14.45
C TYR A 160 -12.35 -9.78 -15.29
N ASP A 161 -12.12 -10.43 -16.44
CA ASP A 161 -13.22 -10.90 -17.29
C ASP A 161 -14.06 -11.98 -16.57
N SER A 162 -13.44 -12.79 -15.72
CA SER A 162 -14.16 -13.76 -14.88
C SER A 162 -15.04 -13.07 -13.83
N TRP A 163 -14.59 -11.94 -13.26
CA TRP A 163 -15.39 -11.14 -12.34
C TRP A 163 -16.60 -10.52 -13.04
N ALA A 164 -16.41 -9.94 -14.22
CA ALA A 164 -17.50 -9.42 -15.03
C ALA A 164 -18.51 -10.54 -15.40
N ALA A 165 -18.02 -11.70 -15.81
CA ALA A 165 -18.85 -12.86 -16.13
C ALA A 165 -19.62 -13.41 -14.91
N ALA A 166 -19.07 -13.24 -13.69
CA ALA A 166 -19.74 -13.56 -12.43
C ALA A 166 -20.81 -12.52 -12.03
N GLY A 167 -21.00 -11.45 -12.80
CA GLY A 167 -22.02 -10.43 -12.59
C GLY A 167 -21.51 -9.16 -11.92
N ILE A 168 -20.19 -9.00 -11.76
CA ILE A 168 -19.57 -7.77 -11.26
C ILE A 168 -19.45 -6.77 -12.43
N GLU A 169 -20.56 -6.16 -12.81
CA GLU A 169 -20.65 -5.21 -13.92
C GLU A 169 -19.60 -4.09 -13.80
N GLY A 170 -18.93 -3.76 -14.90
CA GLY A 170 -17.87 -2.74 -14.89
C GLY A 170 -16.46 -3.30 -14.67
N TRP A 171 -16.29 -4.56 -14.30
CA TRP A 171 -14.97 -5.07 -13.88
C TRP A 171 -14.27 -5.93 -14.92
N SER A 172 -14.68 -5.88 -16.19
CA SER A 172 -13.91 -6.54 -17.26
C SER A 172 -12.55 -5.87 -17.45
N TYR A 173 -11.59 -6.59 -18.02
CA TYR A 173 -10.23 -6.06 -18.18
C TYR A 173 -10.21 -4.74 -18.97
N ASP A 174 -11.01 -4.66 -20.03
CA ASP A 174 -11.08 -3.47 -20.88
C ASP A 174 -11.70 -2.27 -20.14
N GLU A 175 -12.56 -2.53 -19.16
CA GLU A 175 -13.16 -1.48 -18.32
C GLU A 175 -12.24 -1.03 -17.18
N VAL A 176 -11.34 -1.90 -16.70
CA VAL A 176 -10.38 -1.53 -15.64
C VAL A 176 -9.07 -0.96 -16.20
N LEU A 177 -8.63 -1.39 -17.39
CA LEU A 177 -7.36 -0.94 -17.99
C LEU A 177 -7.17 0.58 -18.01
N PRO A 178 -8.17 1.42 -18.39
CA PRO A 178 -8.04 2.86 -18.36
C PRO A 178 -7.65 3.43 -17.00
N PHE A 179 -8.05 2.79 -15.90
CA PHE A 179 -7.70 3.22 -14.54
C PHE A 179 -6.25 2.84 -14.17
N PHE A 180 -5.73 1.71 -14.68
CA PHE A 180 -4.31 1.37 -14.56
C PHE A 180 -3.49 2.44 -15.27
N LEU A 181 -3.83 2.77 -16.51
CA LEU A 181 -3.17 3.80 -17.31
C LEU A 181 -3.23 5.19 -16.63
N LYS A 182 -4.37 5.54 -16.04
CA LYS A 182 -4.55 6.82 -15.32
C LYS A 182 -3.68 6.92 -14.06
N SER A 183 -3.41 5.80 -13.40
CA SER A 183 -2.57 5.77 -12.20
C SER A 183 -1.07 5.80 -12.51
N GLU A 184 -0.68 5.23 -13.64
CA GLU A 184 0.69 4.89 -13.98
C GLU A 184 1.46 6.05 -14.62
N ASP A 185 2.74 6.16 -14.24
CA ASP A 185 3.76 6.96 -14.91
C ASP A 185 4.95 6.05 -15.24
N ASN A 186 4.82 5.28 -16.33
CA ASN A 186 5.81 4.30 -16.74
C ASN A 186 7.00 5.00 -17.42
N LYS A 187 8.19 4.87 -16.84
CA LYS A 187 9.42 5.49 -17.39
C LYS A 187 10.04 4.71 -18.54
N GLN A 188 9.47 3.58 -18.91
CA GLN A 188 9.93 2.72 -19.99
C GLN A 188 8.82 2.45 -21.01
N VAL A 189 7.79 3.31 -21.08
CA VAL A 189 6.60 3.13 -21.95
C VAL A 189 6.94 2.80 -23.40
N ASP A 190 7.99 3.42 -23.97
CA ASP A 190 8.42 3.21 -25.37
C ASP A 190 9.05 1.83 -25.62
N LYS A 191 9.27 1.06 -24.56
CA LYS A 191 9.86 -0.28 -24.57
C LYS A 191 8.88 -1.36 -24.12
N MET A 192 7.64 -0.99 -23.81
CA MET A 192 6.58 -1.88 -23.35
C MET A 192 5.50 -2.07 -24.42
N ASP A 193 4.57 -2.99 -24.20
CA ASP A 193 3.54 -3.29 -25.20
C ASP A 193 2.60 -2.09 -25.38
N ARG A 194 2.31 -1.78 -26.64
CA ARG A 194 1.54 -0.59 -27.00
C ARG A 194 0.10 -0.69 -26.47
N GLY A 195 -0.33 0.36 -25.77
CA GLY A 195 -1.71 0.47 -25.27
C GLY A 195 -1.92 -0.09 -23.86
N TYR A 196 -0.89 -0.67 -23.25
CA TYR A 196 -0.97 -1.24 -21.90
C TYR A 196 -0.35 -0.34 -20.82
N HIS A 197 0.33 0.73 -21.17
CA HIS A 197 1.04 1.58 -20.21
C HIS A 197 0.69 3.06 -20.30
N GLY A 198 0.55 3.68 -19.13
CA GLY A 198 0.27 5.10 -18.96
C GLY A 198 1.51 5.91 -18.61
N THR A 199 1.45 7.21 -18.92
CA THR A 199 2.45 8.20 -18.50
C THR A 199 1.78 9.39 -17.82
N GLY A 200 2.47 10.03 -16.89
CA GLY A 200 1.97 11.23 -16.21
C GLY A 200 1.00 10.98 -15.05
N GLY A 201 0.70 9.71 -14.73
CA GLY A 201 0.03 9.34 -13.50
C GLY A 201 0.88 9.61 -12.24
N PRO A 202 0.27 9.55 -11.05
CA PRO A 202 0.97 9.76 -9.79
C PRO A 202 1.97 8.65 -9.43
N LEU A 203 1.73 7.41 -9.88
CA LEU A 203 2.53 6.24 -9.52
C LEU A 203 3.61 5.98 -10.57
N THR A 204 4.85 6.39 -10.27
CA THR A 204 6.01 6.10 -11.11
C THR A 204 6.31 4.59 -11.12
N VAL A 205 6.42 4.03 -12.33
CA VAL A 205 6.76 2.62 -12.57
C VAL A 205 8.01 2.54 -13.44
N SER A 206 9.01 1.82 -12.99
CA SER A 206 10.23 1.55 -13.77
C SER A 206 10.98 0.34 -13.22
N GLN A 207 11.91 -0.20 -13.99
CA GLN A 207 12.97 -1.04 -13.44
C GLN A 207 13.91 -0.21 -12.54
N PHE A 208 14.65 -0.88 -11.66
CA PHE A 208 15.70 -0.23 -10.88
C PHE A 208 16.87 0.20 -11.80
N PRO A 209 17.60 1.29 -11.48
CA PRO A 209 18.74 1.71 -12.30
C PRO A 209 19.88 0.68 -12.36
N TYR A 210 20.00 -0.17 -11.35
CA TYR A 210 21.01 -1.21 -11.26
C TYR A 210 20.35 -2.59 -11.16
N HIS A 211 20.87 -3.54 -11.92
CA HIS A 211 20.49 -4.95 -11.86
C HIS A 211 21.73 -5.80 -11.56
N PRO A 212 21.66 -6.73 -10.59
CA PRO A 212 22.78 -7.63 -10.34
C PRO A 212 23.01 -8.55 -11.55
N PRO A 213 24.27 -8.99 -11.83
CA PRO A 213 24.57 -9.88 -12.95
C PRO A 213 23.72 -11.16 -12.98
N LEU A 214 23.33 -11.67 -11.81
CA LEU A 214 22.46 -12.83 -11.66
C LEU A 214 21.11 -12.65 -12.39
N SER A 215 20.53 -11.44 -12.41
CA SER A 215 19.26 -11.18 -13.09
C SER A 215 19.35 -11.51 -14.58
N TYR A 216 20.43 -11.09 -15.26
CA TYR A 216 20.64 -11.38 -16.68
C TYR A 216 20.89 -12.87 -16.92
N SER A 217 21.64 -13.53 -16.04
CA SER A 217 21.86 -14.98 -16.12
C SER A 217 20.55 -15.77 -16.02
N LEU A 218 19.61 -15.33 -15.17
CA LEU A 218 18.29 -15.98 -15.04
C LEU A 218 17.42 -15.80 -16.29
N ILE A 219 17.45 -14.61 -16.90
CA ILE A 219 16.75 -14.37 -18.18
C ILE A 219 17.32 -15.28 -19.27
N LYS A 220 18.64 -15.34 -19.41
CA LYS A 220 19.29 -16.20 -20.40
C LYS A 220 18.99 -17.69 -20.19
N ALA A 221 19.02 -18.15 -18.93
CA ALA A 221 18.67 -19.54 -18.63
C ALA A 221 17.22 -19.88 -19.01
N ALA A 222 16.29 -18.93 -18.86
CA ALA A 222 14.91 -19.11 -19.30
C ALA A 222 14.80 -19.18 -20.84
N GLU A 223 15.57 -18.35 -21.57
CA GLU A 223 15.66 -18.42 -23.04
C GLU A 223 16.22 -19.76 -23.52
N GLU A 224 17.29 -20.26 -22.87
CA GLU A 224 17.90 -21.56 -23.19
C GLU A 224 16.92 -22.74 -23.00
N LEU A 225 15.99 -22.62 -22.07
CA LEU A 225 14.91 -23.59 -21.85
C LEU A 225 13.69 -23.37 -22.77
N GLY A 226 13.72 -22.36 -23.64
CA GLY A 226 12.66 -22.05 -24.58
C GLY A 226 11.47 -21.29 -23.98
N TYR A 227 11.61 -20.70 -22.79
CA TYR A 227 10.58 -19.83 -22.23
C TYR A 227 10.59 -18.45 -22.89
N PRO A 228 9.42 -17.81 -23.06
CA PRO A 228 9.35 -16.40 -23.40
C PRO A 228 10.06 -15.58 -22.32
N ALA A 229 11.16 -14.95 -22.67
CA ALA A 229 12.01 -14.24 -21.73
C ALA A 229 12.62 -13.01 -22.39
N GLY A 230 12.99 -12.02 -21.57
CA GLY A 230 13.69 -10.83 -22.02
C GLY A 230 13.75 -9.79 -20.93
N GLU A 231 14.80 -8.97 -20.92
CA GLU A 231 14.97 -7.92 -19.91
C GLU A 231 13.79 -6.94 -19.87
N LEU A 232 13.23 -6.63 -21.04
CA LEU A 232 12.10 -5.71 -21.23
C LEU A 232 10.82 -6.45 -21.65
N ARG A 233 10.74 -7.76 -21.35
CA ARG A 233 9.48 -8.49 -21.58
C ARG A 233 8.39 -7.88 -20.70
N ASP A 234 7.30 -7.49 -21.33
CA ASP A 234 6.19 -6.85 -20.66
C ASP A 234 5.19 -7.90 -20.14
N LEU A 235 5.19 -8.12 -18.83
CA LEU A 235 4.25 -9.02 -18.16
C LEU A 235 2.91 -8.34 -17.80
N ASN A 236 2.80 -7.03 -17.97
CA ASN A 236 1.57 -6.26 -17.81
C ASN A 236 0.89 -5.91 -19.15
N GLY A 237 1.51 -6.35 -20.25
CA GLY A 237 1.13 -6.09 -21.63
C GLY A 237 0.24 -7.17 -22.26
N GLU A 238 0.48 -7.43 -23.54
CA GLU A 238 -0.25 -8.43 -24.33
C GLU A 238 0.00 -9.85 -23.79
N HIS A 239 1.20 -10.10 -23.25
CA HIS A 239 1.62 -11.42 -22.81
C HIS A 239 1.99 -11.47 -21.32
N HIS A 240 1.08 -12.02 -20.52
CA HIS A 240 1.21 -12.04 -19.05
C HIS A 240 2.18 -13.09 -18.46
N THR A 241 2.75 -13.99 -19.27
CA THR A 241 3.59 -15.12 -18.81
C THR A 241 5.03 -14.98 -19.27
N GLY A 242 5.98 -15.59 -18.57
CA GLY A 242 7.39 -15.64 -18.99
C GLY A 242 8.34 -15.05 -17.96
N PHE A 243 9.55 -14.71 -18.39
CA PHE A 243 10.61 -14.20 -17.53
C PHE A 243 11.01 -12.78 -17.92
N ALA A 244 11.02 -11.88 -16.94
CA ALA A 244 11.36 -10.48 -17.15
C ALA A 244 12.14 -9.92 -15.95
N ILE A 245 12.90 -8.84 -16.17
CA ILE A 245 13.34 -8.01 -15.06
C ILE A 245 12.14 -7.17 -14.63
N ALA A 246 11.65 -7.41 -13.41
CA ALA A 246 10.41 -6.80 -12.93
C ALA A 246 10.47 -5.28 -12.89
N GLN A 247 9.40 -4.63 -13.36
CA GLN A 247 9.16 -3.22 -13.05
C GLN A 247 8.72 -3.09 -11.59
N THR A 248 9.04 -1.96 -10.98
CA THR A 248 8.73 -1.67 -9.58
C THR A 248 8.14 -0.28 -9.40
N THR A 249 7.43 -0.07 -8.30
CA THR A 249 6.94 1.24 -7.86
C THR A 249 8.09 2.01 -7.19
N ASN A 250 8.90 2.67 -8.00
CA ASN A 250 10.07 3.43 -7.53
C ASN A 250 10.22 4.75 -8.31
N ARG A 251 10.96 5.69 -7.74
CA ARG A 251 11.39 6.93 -8.41
C ARG A 251 12.87 7.13 -8.14
N ASN A 252 13.69 7.06 -9.19
CA ASN A 252 15.15 7.14 -9.11
C ASN A 252 15.76 6.11 -8.14
N GLY A 253 15.18 4.91 -8.04
CA GLY A 253 15.62 3.85 -7.14
C GLY A 253 15.16 3.99 -5.68
N SER A 254 14.49 5.08 -5.32
CA SER A 254 13.78 5.20 -4.03
C SER A 254 12.38 4.59 -4.15
N ARG A 255 11.91 3.94 -3.08
CA ARG A 255 10.53 3.43 -2.99
C ARG A 255 9.54 4.56 -3.23
N LEU A 256 8.50 4.28 -4.03
CA LEU A 256 7.36 5.17 -4.16
C LEU A 256 6.14 4.53 -3.50
N SER A 257 5.92 4.85 -2.23
CA SER A 257 4.70 4.46 -1.52
C SER A 257 3.48 5.17 -2.09
N VAL A 258 2.29 4.63 -1.80
CA VAL A 258 1.05 5.20 -2.33
C VAL A 258 0.72 6.54 -1.67
N ALA A 259 1.05 6.72 -0.40
CA ALA A 259 0.95 8.03 0.26
C ALA A 259 1.85 9.06 -0.43
N ARG A 260 3.08 8.67 -0.79
CA ARG A 260 4.00 9.54 -1.53
C ARG A 260 3.53 9.84 -2.95
N ALA A 261 2.91 8.88 -3.63
CA ALA A 261 2.38 9.06 -4.98
C ALA A 261 1.09 9.91 -5.00
N PHE A 262 0.14 9.69 -4.08
CA PHE A 262 -1.21 10.25 -4.16
C PHE A 262 -1.52 11.33 -3.11
N LEU A 263 -1.03 11.21 -1.88
CA LEU A 263 -1.36 12.15 -0.80
C LEU A 263 -0.39 13.32 -0.74
N ARG A 264 0.91 13.09 -0.91
CA ARG A 264 1.92 14.17 -0.88
C ARG A 264 1.69 15.24 -1.95
N PRO A 265 1.32 14.93 -3.21
CA PRO A 265 0.94 15.96 -4.18
C PRO A 265 -0.35 16.71 -3.82
N ALA A 266 -1.21 16.11 -2.99
CA ALA A 266 -2.48 16.69 -2.55
C ALA A 266 -2.38 17.44 -1.20
N ARG A 267 -1.19 17.53 -0.58
CA ARG A 267 -0.98 18.04 0.79
C ARG A 267 -1.44 19.48 1.02
N ASP A 268 -1.41 20.31 -0.03
CA ASP A 268 -1.73 21.73 0.05
C ASP A 268 -3.24 22.00 -0.18
N ARG A 269 -4.03 20.94 -0.42
CA ARG A 269 -5.48 21.07 -0.61
C ARG A 269 -6.17 21.35 0.73
N PRO A 270 -6.86 22.49 0.90
CA PRO A 270 -7.43 22.88 2.18
C PRO A 270 -8.62 22.02 2.61
N ASN A 271 -9.16 21.19 1.71
CA ASN A 271 -10.31 20.32 1.92
C ASN A 271 -9.92 18.85 2.16
N LEU A 272 -8.64 18.51 2.15
CA LEU A 272 -8.13 17.18 2.53
C LEU A 272 -7.49 17.24 3.91
N HIS A 273 -8.06 16.53 4.88
CA HIS A 273 -7.51 16.42 6.22
C HIS A 273 -7.04 14.98 6.49
N VAL A 274 -5.86 14.83 7.10
CA VAL A 274 -5.29 13.52 7.46
C VAL A 274 -5.10 13.45 8.97
N MET A 275 -5.72 12.45 9.60
CA MET A 275 -5.65 12.16 11.02
C MET A 275 -4.85 10.88 11.25
N LEU A 276 -3.62 11.04 11.75
CA LEU A 276 -2.72 9.93 12.06
C LEU A 276 -2.87 9.44 13.49
N ASN A 277 -2.21 8.31 13.80
CA ASN A 277 -2.16 7.72 15.13
C ASN A 277 -3.56 7.54 15.75
N THR A 278 -4.55 7.29 14.89
CA THR A 278 -5.95 7.30 15.25
C THR A 278 -6.64 6.09 14.64
N THR A 279 -7.15 5.23 15.52
CA THR A 279 -7.82 3.99 15.10
C THR A 279 -9.32 4.22 15.04
N ALA A 280 -9.93 4.03 13.88
CA ALA A 280 -11.39 3.93 13.80
C ALA A 280 -11.85 2.67 14.52
N THR A 281 -12.74 2.81 15.50
CA THR A 281 -13.20 1.71 16.36
C THR A 281 -14.59 1.24 15.99
N ARG A 282 -15.45 2.13 15.49
CA ARG A 282 -16.84 1.82 15.17
C ARG A 282 -17.40 2.75 14.11
N ILE A 283 -18.20 2.21 13.19
CA ILE A 283 -19.07 3.02 12.33
C ILE A 283 -20.46 3.05 12.95
N LEU A 284 -21.04 4.25 13.07
CA LEU A 284 -22.39 4.46 13.56
C LEU A 284 -23.35 4.41 12.38
N ILE A 285 -24.33 3.50 12.48
CA ILE A 285 -25.32 3.22 11.45
C ILE A 285 -26.69 3.45 12.06
N ASP A 286 -27.54 4.19 11.38
CA ASP A 286 -28.93 4.37 11.76
C ASP A 286 -29.69 3.04 11.55
N GLU A 287 -30.34 2.55 12.60
CA GLU A 287 -30.94 1.22 12.58
C GLU A 287 -32.16 1.12 11.65
N THR A 288 -32.79 2.24 11.31
CA THR A 288 -34.01 2.28 10.48
C THR A 288 -33.65 2.42 9.00
N THR A 289 -32.87 3.43 8.66
CA THR A 289 -32.46 3.76 7.29
C THR A 289 -31.31 2.90 6.79
N LYS A 290 -30.57 2.24 7.71
CA LYS A 290 -29.31 1.53 7.45
C LYS A 290 -28.21 2.43 6.88
N GLN A 291 -28.32 3.75 7.05
CA GLN A 291 -27.32 4.71 6.60
C GLN A 291 -26.22 4.87 7.65
N ALA A 292 -24.97 4.78 7.22
CA ALA A 292 -23.81 5.11 8.05
C ALA A 292 -23.68 6.64 8.13
N TYR A 293 -23.62 7.21 9.34
CA TYR A 293 -23.65 8.66 9.54
C TYR A 293 -22.46 9.22 10.33
N ALA A 294 -21.69 8.37 11.01
CA ALA A 294 -20.51 8.80 11.75
C ALA A 294 -19.51 7.67 11.99
N VAL A 295 -18.30 8.03 12.37
CA VAL A 295 -17.23 7.12 12.77
C VAL A 295 -16.76 7.50 14.17
N GLU A 296 -16.68 6.52 15.06
CA GLU A 296 -15.95 6.65 16.31
C GLU A 296 -14.48 6.32 16.08
N VAL A 297 -13.63 7.21 16.55
CA VAL A 297 -12.19 7.09 16.46
C VAL A 297 -11.56 7.18 17.83
N ARG A 298 -10.44 6.48 18.01
CA ARG A 298 -9.65 6.50 19.24
C ARG A 298 -8.22 6.92 18.92
N ASN A 299 -7.77 8.01 19.52
CA ASN A 299 -6.41 8.50 19.33
C ASN A 299 -5.38 7.74 20.18
N SER A 300 -4.10 8.05 19.99
CA SER A 300 -2.98 7.43 20.72
C SER A 300 -2.97 7.69 22.24
N ARG A 301 -3.67 8.73 22.72
CA ARG A 301 -3.87 9.01 24.14
C ARG A 301 -5.02 8.19 24.74
N GLY A 302 -5.76 7.46 23.90
CA GLY A 302 -6.90 6.65 24.29
C GLY A 302 -8.22 7.41 24.36
N GLU A 303 -8.23 8.70 23.99
CA GLU A 303 -9.43 9.53 23.92
C GLU A 303 -10.27 9.11 22.70
N THR A 304 -11.58 9.11 22.88
CA THR A 304 -12.55 8.77 21.82
C THR A 304 -13.25 10.01 21.33
N GLU A 305 -13.39 10.12 20.01
CA GLU A 305 -14.13 11.19 19.34
C GLU A 305 -15.09 10.58 18.31
N THR A 306 -16.23 11.23 18.08
CA THR A 306 -17.18 10.87 17.03
C THR A 306 -17.15 11.93 15.95
N ILE A 307 -16.90 11.51 14.72
CA ILE A 307 -16.82 12.38 13.55
C ILE A 307 -17.94 12.02 12.58
N PHE A 308 -18.72 13.01 12.17
CA PHE A 308 -19.91 12.81 11.32
C PHE A 308 -19.57 12.92 9.83
N ALA A 309 -20.28 12.14 9.02
CA ALA A 309 -20.19 12.17 7.56
C ALA A 309 -21.54 12.62 6.95
N ASN A 310 -21.52 13.62 6.07
CA ASN A 310 -22.70 14.09 5.35
C ASN A 310 -23.10 13.16 4.21
N ASN A 311 -22.11 12.55 3.53
CA ASN A 311 -22.35 11.67 2.39
C ASN A 311 -22.00 10.23 2.73
N GLU A 312 -20.71 9.88 2.68
CA GLU A 312 -20.28 8.49 2.74
C GLU A 312 -19.08 8.25 3.64
N ILE A 313 -19.04 7.04 4.20
CA ILE A 313 -17.91 6.51 4.95
C ILE A 313 -17.29 5.39 4.11
N VAL A 314 -16.07 5.61 3.63
CA VAL A 314 -15.33 4.65 2.81
C VAL A 314 -14.44 3.81 3.71
N LEU A 315 -14.78 2.54 3.89
CA LEU A 315 -13.99 1.61 4.68
C LEU A 315 -12.89 0.96 3.84
N ARG A 316 -11.63 1.32 4.14
CA ARG A 316 -10.43 0.66 3.58
C ARG A 316 -9.38 0.44 4.66
N SER A 317 -9.76 -0.33 5.67
CA SER A 317 -8.85 -0.87 6.68
C SER A 317 -8.54 -2.34 6.40
N ASN A 318 -7.36 -2.81 6.84
CA ASN A 318 -7.11 -4.24 6.89
C ASN A 318 -8.01 -4.87 7.96
N GLU A 319 -8.56 -6.05 7.66
CA GLU A 319 -9.29 -7.10 8.41
C GLU A 319 -9.90 -6.81 9.82
N GLY A 320 -9.32 -5.97 10.68
CA GLY A 320 -9.76 -5.72 12.05
C GLY A 320 -11.12 -5.02 12.20
N ILE A 321 -11.45 -4.03 11.36
CA ILE A 321 -12.80 -3.42 11.39
C ILE A 321 -13.83 -4.34 10.71
N ILE A 322 -13.39 -5.12 9.72
CA ILE A 322 -14.23 -6.10 9.02
C ILE A 322 -14.74 -7.17 10.02
N GLN A 323 -13.91 -7.64 10.95
CA GLN A 323 -14.34 -8.57 12.01
C GLN A 323 -15.43 -7.98 12.93
N TYR A 324 -15.38 -6.70 13.28
CA TYR A 324 -16.43 -6.06 14.10
C TYR A 324 -17.75 -5.90 13.33
N PHE A 325 -17.67 -5.53 12.04
CA PHE A 325 -18.84 -5.46 11.16
C PHE A 325 -19.53 -6.82 10.98
N ILE A 326 -18.74 -7.88 10.78
CA ILE A 326 -19.22 -9.26 10.66
C ILE A 326 -19.89 -9.73 11.96
N GLY A 327 -19.39 -9.33 13.12
CA GLY A 327 -19.90 -9.79 14.42
C GLY A 327 -21.26 -9.20 14.84
N LYS A 328 -21.64 -8.02 14.35
CA LYS A 328 -22.79 -7.27 14.88
C LYS A 328 -23.96 -7.09 13.91
N TYR A 329 -23.69 -7.06 12.60
CA TYR A 329 -24.72 -6.88 11.59
C TYR A 329 -24.51 -7.91 10.48
N ILE A 330 -25.34 -8.96 10.49
CA ILE A 330 -25.67 -9.81 9.33
C ILE A 330 -24.82 -11.09 9.15
N GLY A 331 -25.43 -12.23 9.48
CA GLY A 331 -25.09 -13.59 9.02
C GLY A 331 -25.28 -13.83 7.51
N LEU A 332 -24.99 -12.84 6.68
CA LEU A 332 -25.10 -12.88 5.20
C LEU A 332 -23.85 -12.32 4.50
N ILE A 333 -22.88 -11.75 5.22
CA ILE A 333 -21.55 -11.36 4.70
C ILE A 333 -20.49 -12.44 4.96
N SER A 334 -20.83 -13.50 5.73
CA SER A 334 -20.04 -14.74 5.73
C SER A 334 -20.04 -15.40 4.34
N LEU A 335 -21.02 -15.10 3.47
CA LEU A 335 -21.04 -15.62 2.11
C LEU A 335 -20.09 -14.88 1.16
N ILE A 336 -19.82 -13.59 1.34
CA ILE A 336 -18.92 -12.83 0.44
C ILE A 336 -17.45 -13.14 0.75
N PHE A 337 -17.10 -13.31 2.03
CA PHE A 337 -15.78 -13.80 2.42
C PHE A 337 -15.59 -15.29 2.03
N ASN A 338 -16.63 -16.13 2.16
CA ASN A 338 -16.57 -17.51 1.63
C ASN A 338 -16.59 -17.56 0.09
N LEU A 339 -17.24 -16.65 -0.63
CA LEU A 339 -17.31 -16.68 -2.10
C LEU A 339 -16.05 -16.12 -2.77
N ILE A 340 -15.37 -15.16 -2.14
CA ILE A 340 -14.13 -14.57 -2.65
C ILE A 340 -12.90 -15.43 -2.28
N PHE A 341 -12.88 -16.09 -1.10
CA PHE A 341 -11.73 -16.92 -0.69
C PHE A 341 -11.94 -18.46 -0.80
N ASN A 342 -13.17 -19.01 -0.82
CA ASN A 342 -13.34 -20.47 -1.02
C ASN A 342 -13.42 -20.92 -2.49
N ASN A 343 -13.28 -20.02 -3.46
CA ASN A 343 -13.29 -20.39 -4.88
C ASN A 343 -11.91 -20.37 -5.56
N ILE A 344 -10.81 -20.25 -4.80
CA ILE A 344 -9.51 -20.73 -5.26
C ILE A 344 -9.37 -22.19 -4.78
N ILE A 345 -10.17 -23.08 -5.36
CA ILE A 345 -9.93 -24.51 -5.31
C ILE A 345 -9.54 -24.92 -6.72
N PHE A 346 -8.35 -25.53 -6.84
CA PHE A 346 -7.95 -26.34 -8.00
C PHE A 346 -9.15 -27.19 -8.44
N GLU A 347 -9.78 -26.85 -9.57
CA GLU A 347 -10.97 -27.56 -10.05
C GLU A 347 -10.63 -29.03 -10.37
N PRO A 348 -11.58 -29.97 -10.15
CA PRO A 348 -12.65 -30.09 -11.13
C PRO A 348 -14.04 -30.36 -10.55
N LYS A 349 -15.02 -29.59 -11.06
CA LYS A 349 -16.42 -29.95 -11.39
C LYS A 349 -17.45 -28.88 -10.97
N ILE A 350 -17.79 -28.04 -11.94
CA ILE A 350 -19.13 -27.59 -12.37
C ILE A 350 -20.24 -27.65 -11.31
N ILE A 351 -20.64 -26.49 -10.78
CA ILE A 351 -22.00 -26.24 -10.30
C ILE A 351 -22.48 -24.87 -10.80
N LYS A 352 -23.65 -24.86 -11.47
CA LYS A 352 -24.36 -23.67 -11.96
C LYS A 352 -25.00 -22.89 -10.80
N CYS A 353 -24.76 -21.58 -10.71
CA CYS A 353 -25.55 -20.66 -9.87
C CYS A 353 -26.34 -19.65 -10.73
N ARG A 354 -27.62 -19.44 -10.35
CA ARG A 354 -28.56 -18.44 -10.91
C ARG A 354 -28.42 -17.09 -10.17
N PRO A 355 -28.81 -15.95 -10.79
CA PRO A 355 -28.45 -14.62 -10.33
C PRO A 355 -29.32 -14.13 -9.15
N ILE A 356 -28.71 -13.45 -8.17
CA ILE A 356 -29.40 -12.74 -7.09
C ILE A 356 -29.03 -11.25 -7.13
N THR A 357 -30.00 -10.45 -7.56
CA THR A 357 -30.36 -9.06 -7.22
C THR A 357 -29.31 -8.09 -6.65
N LYS A 358 -28.77 -7.27 -7.56
CA LYS A 358 -28.63 -5.79 -7.54
C LYS A 358 -28.78 -5.08 -6.19
N ILE A 359 -27.66 -4.68 -5.58
CA ILE A 359 -27.59 -3.50 -4.69
C ILE A 359 -27.11 -2.35 -5.56
N ARG A 360 -27.98 -1.34 -5.71
CA ARG A 360 -27.83 -0.26 -6.69
C ARG A 360 -27.08 0.91 -6.05
N LEU A 361 -25.85 1.15 -6.48
CA LEU A 361 -25.10 2.41 -6.27
C LEU A 361 -25.60 3.43 -7.31
N ASP A 362 -26.76 4.05 -7.06
CA ASP A 362 -27.46 4.83 -8.10
C ASP A 362 -26.92 6.26 -8.34
N ASN A 363 -25.87 6.73 -7.64
CA ASN A 363 -25.39 8.12 -7.80
C ASN A 363 -23.93 8.28 -8.26
N PHE A 364 -23.17 7.20 -8.45
CA PHE A 364 -21.80 7.27 -8.98
C PHE A 364 -21.79 7.11 -10.50
N LYS A 365 -22.06 8.18 -11.23
CA LYS A 365 -21.87 8.15 -12.70
C LYS A 365 -20.86 9.11 -13.28
N ASN A 366 -20.32 10.09 -12.54
CA ASN A 366 -19.53 11.12 -13.21
C ASN A 366 -18.28 11.69 -12.54
N ASN A 367 -17.89 11.37 -11.29
CA ASN A 367 -16.72 12.09 -10.71
C ASN A 367 -15.77 11.31 -9.80
N ILE A 368 -16.02 10.05 -9.45
CA ILE A 368 -15.09 9.25 -8.63
C ILE A 368 -15.04 7.84 -9.20
N ASP A 369 -13.85 7.42 -9.58
CA ASP A 369 -13.60 6.12 -10.20
C ASP A 369 -13.39 5.05 -9.12
N GLU A 370 -14.46 4.43 -8.63
CA GLU A 370 -14.41 3.36 -7.61
C GLU A 370 -13.42 2.22 -7.92
N LYS A 371 -13.09 2.03 -9.20
CA LYS A 371 -12.18 0.98 -9.68
C LYS A 371 -10.71 1.24 -9.33
N LEU A 372 -10.30 2.50 -9.16
CA LEU A 372 -8.91 2.86 -8.77
C LEU A 372 -8.49 2.29 -7.40
N ILE A 373 -9.45 1.80 -6.61
CA ILE A 373 -9.28 1.40 -5.21
C ILE A 373 -8.70 -0.01 -5.05
N GLU A 374 -8.91 -0.91 -6.03
CA GLU A 374 -8.36 -2.28 -6.00
C GLU A 374 -7.02 -2.41 -6.75
N MET A 375 -6.57 -1.36 -7.42
CA MET A 375 -5.50 -1.42 -8.42
C MET A 375 -4.10 -1.16 -7.85
N VAL A 376 -4.01 -0.99 -6.52
CA VAL A 376 -2.79 -0.61 -5.81
C VAL A 376 -2.45 -1.63 -4.69
N TRP A 377 -2.91 -2.86 -4.84
CA TRP A 377 -2.54 -3.98 -3.99
C TRP A 377 -1.15 -4.52 -4.29
#